data_AF-A0A7C3S521-F1
#
_entry.id   AF-A0A7C3S521-F1
#
_cell.length_a   1.000
_cell.length_b   1.000
_cell.length_c   1.000
_cell.angle_alpha   90.00
_cell.angle_beta   90.00
_cell.angle_gamma   90.00
#
_symmetry.space_group_name_H-M   'P 1'
#
loop_
_entity.id
_entity.type
_entity.pdbx_description
1 polymer ?
#
loop_
_entity_poly.entity_id
_entity_poly.type
_entity_poly.pdbx_seq_one_letter_code
_entity_poly.pdbx_strand_id
1 'polypeptide(L)'
;MKRMTPAKRYSRRRLERFVTEIVSLAKDLCPEAEIWIKIPGYEELDAFIEVVVPDEMVEEIDDRLHERTSQIFDEENYLIGVHVVERSLRQKRNEATE
;
A
#
# COMPACT_ATOMS: atom_id res chain seq x y z
N MET A 1 -7.84 7.35 30.59
CA MET A 1 -6.82 6.28 30.51
C MET A 1 -7.07 5.47 29.24
N LYS A 2 -6.33 5.72 28.15
CA LYS A 2 -6.29 4.79 27.00
C LYS A 2 -5.23 3.73 27.34
N ARG A 3 -5.64 2.47 27.36
CA ARG A 3 -4.75 1.34 27.63
C ARG A 3 -3.65 1.36 26.56
N MET A 4 -2.40 1.57 26.96
CA MET A 4 -1.25 1.20 26.15
C MET A 4 -1.39 -0.29 25.84
N THR A 5 -1.70 -0.62 24.59
CA THR A 5 -1.52 -1.98 24.10
C THR A 5 -0.04 -2.32 24.26
N PRO A 6 0.31 -3.51 24.75
CA PRO A 6 1.71 -3.90 24.86
C PRO A 6 2.33 -3.77 23.47
N ALA A 7 3.51 -3.13 23.38
CA ALA A 7 4.24 -2.96 22.12
C ALA A 7 4.34 -4.31 21.42
N LYS A 8 3.43 -4.58 20.47
CA LYS A 8 3.42 -5.79 19.67
C LYS A 8 4.77 -5.79 18.97
N ARG A 9 5.60 -6.79 19.22
CA ARG A 9 6.93 -6.87 18.59
C ARG A 9 6.73 -6.84 17.08
N TYR A 10 7.29 -5.82 16.45
CA TYR A 10 7.39 -5.74 15.01
C TYR A 10 7.95 -7.06 14.46
N SER A 11 7.18 -7.68 13.58
CA SER A 11 7.53 -8.93 12.90
C SER A 11 7.58 -8.69 11.41
N ARG A 12 8.78 -8.79 10.82
CA ARG A 12 8.98 -8.67 9.37
C ARG A 12 8.16 -9.69 8.57
N ARG A 13 8.11 -10.94 9.04
CA ARG A 13 7.30 -11.99 8.40
C ARG A 13 5.81 -11.65 8.38
N ARG A 14 5.32 -10.92 9.40
CA ARG A 14 3.91 -10.53 9.47
C ARG A 14 3.64 -9.32 8.57
N LEU A 15 4.55 -8.35 8.52
CA LEU A 15 4.51 -7.27 7.54
C LEU A 15 4.46 -7.81 6.11
N GLU A 16 5.35 -8.76 5.76
CA GLU A 16 5.40 -9.37 4.42
C GLU A 16 4.08 -10.07 4.05
N ARG A 17 3.35 -10.64 5.03
CA ARG A 17 2.01 -11.19 4.79
C ARG A 17 0.99 -10.10 4.48
N PHE A 18 0.98 -9.02 5.25
CA PHE A 18 0.07 -7.90 4.99
C PHE A 18 0.36 -7.22 3.65
N VAL A 19 1.63 -7.03 3.30
CA VAL A 19 2.01 -6.54 1.98
C VAL A 19 1.49 -7.47 0.89
N THR A 20 1.66 -8.78 1.05
CA THR A 20 1.12 -9.77 0.09
C THR A 20 -0.40 -9.66 -0.02
N GLU A 21 -1.09 -9.47 1.10
CA GLU A 21 -2.55 -9.32 1.13
C GLU A 21 -3.03 -8.06 0.39
N ILE A 22 -2.37 -6.92 0.61
CA ILE A 22 -2.68 -5.67 -0.12
C ILE A 22 -2.40 -5.83 -1.62
N VAL A 23 -1.30 -6.48 -1.99
CA VAL A 23 -0.96 -6.76 -3.39
C VAL A 23 -2.00 -7.67 -4.05
N SER A 24 -2.44 -8.73 -3.36
CA SER A 24 -3.50 -9.60 -3.83
C SER A 24 -4.81 -8.83 -4.02
N LEU A 25 -5.21 -8.01 -3.04
CA LEU A 25 -6.41 -7.17 -3.17
C LEU A 25 -6.33 -6.22 -4.37
N ALA A 26 -5.19 -5.56 -4.57
CA ALA A 26 -5.00 -4.68 -5.73
C ALA A 26 -5.12 -5.45 -7.06
N LYS A 27 -4.58 -6.67 -7.13
CA LYS A 27 -4.66 -7.54 -8.31
C LYS A 27 -6.04 -8.14 -8.54
N ASP A 28 -6.81 -8.39 -7.48
CA ASP A 28 -8.18 -8.88 -7.58
C ASP A 28 -9.10 -7.78 -8.13
N LEU A 29 -8.85 -6.51 -7.77
CA LEU A 29 -9.58 -5.35 -8.29
C LEU A 29 -9.15 -4.94 -9.70
N CYS A 30 -7.84 -4.97 -9.98
CA CYS A 30 -7.26 -4.65 -11.29
C CYS A 30 -6.12 -5.64 -11.61
N PRO A 31 -6.40 -6.72 -12.36
CA PRO A 31 -5.41 -7.75 -12.69
C PRO A 31 -4.17 -7.20 -13.42
N GLU A 32 -4.35 -6.17 -14.25
CA GLU A 32 -3.31 -5.48 -15.00
C GLU A 32 -2.57 -4.39 -14.22
N ALA A 33 -2.87 -4.20 -12.93
CA ALA A 33 -2.18 -3.21 -12.11
C ALA A 33 -0.67 -3.48 -12.05
N GLU A 34 0.17 -2.48 -12.25
CA GLU A 34 1.61 -2.61 -12.03
C GLU A 34 1.91 -2.22 -10.59
N ILE A 35 2.73 -3.02 -9.89
CA ILE A 35 2.90 -2.86 -8.44
C ILE A 35 4.39 -2.80 -8.10
N TRP A 36 4.78 -1.77 -7.34
CA TRP A 36 6.10 -1.62 -6.77
C TRP A 36 6.00 -1.61 -5.26
N ILE A 37 6.87 -2.39 -4.62
CA ILE A 37 6.88 -2.58 -3.18
C ILE A 37 8.23 -2.14 -2.64
N LYS A 38 8.20 -1.36 -1.56
CA LYS A 38 9.40 -0.96 -0.84
C LYS A 38 9.28 -1.33 0.63
N ILE A 39 10.24 -2.13 1.11
CA ILE A 39 10.40 -2.53 2.52
C ILE A 39 11.87 -2.35 2.91
N PRO A 40 12.21 -1.53 3.94
CA PRO A 40 11.31 -0.65 4.67
C PRO A 40 10.71 0.43 3.75
N GLY A 41 9.58 1.00 4.16
CA GLY A 41 8.93 2.11 3.44
C GLY A 41 9.74 3.41 3.48
N TYR A 42 9.09 4.52 3.11
CA TYR A 42 9.67 5.85 3.27
C TYR A 42 9.35 6.42 4.66
N GLU A 43 10.25 7.23 5.21
CA GLU A 43 10.05 7.91 6.50
C GLU A 43 9.67 6.94 7.63
N GLU A 44 8.47 7.10 8.20
CA GLU A 44 7.94 6.29 9.30
C GLU A 44 7.17 5.04 8.82
N LEU A 45 7.03 4.84 7.51
CA LEU A 45 6.29 3.71 6.95
C LEU A 45 7.08 2.40 7.11
N ASP A 46 6.39 1.37 7.59
CA ASP A 46 6.92 0.01 7.63
C ASP A 46 7.09 -0.56 6.22
N ALA A 47 6.17 -0.23 5.32
CA ALA A 47 6.21 -0.56 3.90
C ALA A 47 5.50 0.51 3.06
N PHE A 48 5.90 0.63 1.80
CA PHE A 48 5.21 1.47 0.81
C PHE A 48 4.90 0.64 -0.44
N ILE A 49 3.67 0.79 -0.95
CA ILE A 49 3.18 0.09 -2.14
C ILE A 49 2.66 1.13 -3.13
N GLU A 50 3.29 1.21 -4.30
CA GLU A 50 2.78 1.99 -5.43
C GLU A 50 2.01 1.06 -6.36
N VAL A 51 0.78 1.42 -6.68
CA VAL A 51 -0.12 0.64 -7.54
C VAL A 51 -0.51 1.50 -8.73
N VAL A 52 -0.09 1.12 -9.93
CA VAL A 52 -0.40 1.84 -11.16
C VAL A 52 -1.54 1.13 -11.90
N VAL A 53 -2.61 1.85 -12.16
CA VAL A 53 -3.88 1.32 -12.69
C VAL A 53 -4.38 2.17 -13.86
N PRO A 54 -5.33 1.68 -14.68
CA PRO A 54 -6.04 2.52 -15.64
C PRO A 54 -6.71 3.71 -14.94
N ASP A 55 -6.71 4.87 -15.60
CA ASP A 55 -7.10 6.15 -15.00
C ASP A 55 -8.53 6.13 -14.41
N GLU A 56 -9.45 5.37 -15.01
CA GLU A 56 -10.84 5.25 -14.56
C GLU A 56 -11.03 4.44 -13.26
N MET A 57 -10.01 3.70 -12.82
CA MET A 57 -10.08 2.78 -11.68
C MET A 57 -9.42 3.32 -10.41
N VAL A 58 -8.80 4.51 -10.46
CA VAL A 58 -7.99 5.03 -9.35
C VAL A 58 -8.80 5.18 -8.07
N GLU A 59 -9.93 5.88 -8.11
CA GLU A 59 -10.71 6.19 -6.91
C GLU A 59 -11.21 4.92 -6.21
N GLU A 60 -11.78 3.97 -6.96
CA GLU A 60 -12.29 2.70 -6.39
C GLU A 60 -11.17 1.88 -5.74
N ILE A 61 -10.01 1.77 -6.41
CA ILE A 61 -8.89 0.98 -5.90
C ILE A 61 -8.24 1.68 -4.71
N ASP A 62 -8.10 3.00 -4.77
CA ASP A 62 -7.52 3.81 -3.70
C ASP A 62 -8.32 3.67 -2.41
N ASP A 63 -9.64 3.84 -2.47
CA ASP A 63 -10.53 3.70 -1.32
C ASP A 63 -10.42 2.32 -0.66
N ARG A 64 -10.42 1.26 -1.48
CA ARG A 64 -10.35 -0.13 -0.99
C ARG A 64 -9.02 -0.48 -0.34
N LEU A 65 -7.92 -0.02 -0.93
CA LEU A 65 -6.59 -0.29 -0.37
C LEU A 65 -6.36 0.54 0.90
N HIS A 66 -6.80 1.80 0.94
CA HIS A 66 -6.73 2.66 2.12
C HIS A 66 -7.59 2.16 3.28
N GLU A 67 -8.78 1.63 3.00
CA GLU A 67 -9.61 0.97 4.01
C GLU A 67 -8.83 -0.19 4.65
N ARG A 68 -8.20 -1.04 3.82
CA ARG A 68 -7.52 -2.22 4.33
C ARG A 68 -6.22 -1.90 5.09
N THR A 69 -5.41 -0.96 4.61
CA THR A 69 -4.20 -0.55 5.34
C THR A 69 -4.52 0.13 6.66
N SER A 70 -5.61 0.90 6.73
CA SER A 70 -6.11 1.49 7.98
C SER A 70 -6.51 0.43 9.00
N GLN A 71 -7.23 -0.62 8.57
CA GLN A 71 -7.56 -1.75 9.45
C GLN A 71 -6.31 -2.48 9.98
N ILE A 72 -5.32 -2.72 9.11
CA ILE A 72 -4.05 -3.33 9.50
C ILE A 72 -3.33 -2.47 10.56
N PHE A 73 -3.34 -1.14 10.39
CA PHE A 73 -2.76 -0.25 11.37
C PHE A 73 -3.50 -0.34 12.72
N ASP A 74 -4.83 -0.27 12.73
CA ASP A 74 -5.61 -0.31 13.97
C ASP A 74 -5.51 -1.65 14.72
N GLU A 75 -5.48 -2.78 14.00
CA GLU A 75 -5.47 -4.13 14.59
C GLU A 75 -4.06 -4.61 14.96
N GLU A 76 -3.08 -4.24 14.13
CA GLU A 76 -1.76 -4.88 14.10
C GLU A 76 -0.61 -3.87 14.23
N ASN A 77 -0.89 -2.57 14.18
CA ASN A 77 0.07 -1.47 14.34
C ASN A 77 1.23 -1.54 13.33
N TYR A 78 0.90 -1.88 12.07
CA TYR A 78 1.79 -1.73 10.92
C TYR A 78 1.34 -0.57 10.05
N LEU A 79 2.23 0.39 9.82
CA LEU A 79 1.96 1.55 8.99
C LEU A 79 2.40 1.27 7.54
N ILE A 80 1.46 0.81 6.73
CA ILE A 80 1.68 0.50 5.31
C ILE A 80 1.09 1.64 4.46
N GLY A 81 1.94 2.39 3.79
CA GLY A 81 1.50 3.42 2.84
C GLY A 81 1.15 2.80 1.50
N VAL A 82 0.04 3.24 0.90
CA VAL A 82 -0.36 2.89 -0.46
C VAL A 82 -0.47 4.18 -1.27
N HIS A 83 -0.07 4.14 -2.53
CA HIS A 83 -0.24 5.22 -3.47
C HIS A 83 -0.76 4.64 -4.80
N VAL A 84 -2.01 4.92 -5.12
CA VAL A 84 -2.62 4.52 -6.40
C VAL A 84 -2.39 5.62 -7.42
N VAL A 85 -1.84 5.28 -8.58
CA VAL A 85 -1.42 6.23 -9.60
C VAL A 85 -2.02 5.86 -10.95
N GLU A 86 -2.57 6.85 -11.64
CA GLU A 86 -2.99 6.72 -13.03
C GLU A 86 -1.81 6.32 -13.92
N ARG A 87 -2.00 5.33 -14.78
CA ARG A 87 -0.97 4.87 -15.72
C ARG A 87 -0.47 6.01 -16.60
N SER A 88 -1.36 6.90 -17.04
CA SER A 88 -0.99 8.05 -17.86
C SER A 88 -0.06 9.04 -17.14
N LEU A 89 -0.25 9.25 -15.83
CA LEU A 89 0.60 10.11 -15.00
C LEU A 89 1.96 9.47 -14.73
N ARG A 90 2.01 8.15 -14.52
CA ARG A 90 3.28 7.44 -14.29
C ARG A 90 4.21 7.50 -15.51
N GLN A 91 3.65 7.39 -16.71
CA GLN A 91 4.39 7.50 -17.97
C GLN A 91 4.99 8.90 -18.15
N LYS A 92 4.18 9.96 -17.97
CA LYS A 92 4.65 11.36 -18.05
C LYS A 92 5.79 11.67 -17.08
N ARG A 93 5.78 11.07 -15.89
CA ARG A 93 6.84 11.24 -14.89
C ARG A 93 8.15 10.60 -15.35
N ASN A 94 8.12 9.45 -16.01
CA ASN A 94 9.32 8.81 -16.53
C ASN A 94 9.93 9.63 -17.69
N GLU A 95 9.09 10.17 -18.58
CA GLU A 95 9.54 11.03 -19.69
C GLU A 95 10.15 12.36 -19.24
N ALA A 96 9.70 12.93 -18.11
CA ALA A 96 10.23 14.18 -17.57
C ALA A 96 11.56 14.03 -16.80
N THR A 97 12.02 12.79 -16.56
CA THR A 97 13.24 12.50 -15.79
C THR A 97 14.40 12.03 -16.70
N GLU A 98 14.20 11.97 -18.02
CA GLU A 98 15.21 11.66 -19.03
C GLU A 98 15.78 12.92 -19.71
#